data_AF-A0A934F401-F1
#
_entry.id   AF-A0A934F401-F1
#
_cell.length_a   1.000
_cell.length_b   1.000
_cell.length_c   1.000
_cell.angle_alpha   90.00
_cell.angle_beta   90.00
_cell.angle_gamma   90.00
#
_symmetry.space_group_name_H-M   'P 1'
#
loop_
_entity.id
_entity.type
_entity.pdbx_description
1 polymer ?
#
loop_
_entity_poly.entity_id
_entity_poly.type
_entity_poly.pdbx_seq_one_letter_code
_entity_poly.pdbx_strand_id
1 'polypeptide(L)'
;MKTRWCFVFLFSAAAAVAAEKNWGDTIAGAQKKLAETGFKLRKSINDKTGAGEPATFGTTRSRNDSGSTAADIAVGFEKSLPQKDEVNHFIGPMFEYHRNDNGVAPSKEVKNYAAGVVYYWTADRSTWSEILGASLAYKNDRIKNGEGVTASLSGTVQNQDIFLNHVPIANKPGQPFPWGWFPGIAVQAEHGDDLEANKKRGEVYRLKGEFSLVARPIREVPIQVTVGVVGWHNFHKTGPFERYHRDQKLFRWTLDYFINPDVSVGLTHLDGANPETNYKGDRQTTFGLKVKI
;
A
#
# COMPACT_ATOMS: atom_id res chain seq x y z
N MET A 1 33.24 10.29 -10.06
CA MET A 1 32.76 10.14 -8.66
C MET A 1 31.56 9.21 -8.67
N LYS A 2 31.64 8.06 -7.99
CA LYS A 2 30.60 7.02 -7.96
C LYS A 2 29.69 7.22 -6.75
N THR A 3 28.42 7.50 -6.99
CA THR A 3 27.35 7.60 -5.98
C THR A 3 26.99 6.21 -5.49
N ARG A 4 27.57 5.80 -4.35
CA ARG A 4 27.16 4.63 -3.55
C ARG A 4 26.61 5.13 -2.22
N TRP A 5 25.37 5.59 -2.21
CA TRP A 5 24.62 5.86 -0.99
C TRP A 5 23.18 5.38 -1.21
N CYS A 6 22.59 4.78 -0.18
CA CYS A 6 21.18 4.36 -0.02
C CYS A 6 20.77 2.88 -0.11
N PHE A 7 21.62 1.91 -0.48
CA PHE A 7 21.19 0.49 -0.50
C PHE A 7 21.64 -0.39 0.68
N VAL A 8 22.46 0.12 1.60
CA VAL A 8 23.07 -0.70 2.67
C VAL A 8 22.23 -0.76 3.96
N PHE A 9 21.26 0.15 4.16
CA PHE A 9 20.51 0.23 5.42
C PHE A 9 19.29 -0.71 5.52
N LEU A 10 18.77 -1.22 4.40
CA LEU A 10 17.60 -2.11 4.41
C LEU A 10 17.97 -3.60 4.57
N PHE A 11 19.21 -4.00 4.25
CA PHE A 11 19.65 -5.39 4.34
C PHE A 11 20.23 -5.78 5.71
N SER A 12 20.61 -4.83 6.55
CA SER A 12 21.06 -5.09 7.93
C SER A 12 19.92 -5.53 8.85
N ALA A 13 18.66 -5.27 8.50
CA ALA A 13 17.49 -5.67 9.28
C ALA A 13 17.10 -7.16 9.08
N ALA A 14 17.44 -7.76 7.93
CA ALA A 14 17.04 -9.13 7.60
C ALA A 14 18.12 -10.19 7.95
N ALA A 15 19.37 -9.80 8.16
CA ALA A 15 20.48 -10.72 8.41
C ALA A 15 20.97 -10.80 9.88
N ALA A 16 20.34 -10.08 10.81
CA ALA A 16 20.85 -9.93 12.18
C ALA A 16 19.92 -10.52 13.23
N VAL A 17 19.67 -11.84 13.15
CA VAL A 17 18.98 -12.62 14.18
C VAL A 17 20.01 -13.14 15.19
N ALA A 18 20.65 -12.25 15.96
CA ALA A 18 21.42 -12.58 17.18
C ALA A 18 22.02 -11.31 17.83
N ALA A 19 21.29 -10.64 18.74
CA ALA A 19 21.82 -9.85 19.88
C ALA A 19 20.70 -8.99 20.52
N GLU A 20 19.93 -9.56 21.45
CA GLU A 20 18.83 -8.89 22.17
C GLU A 20 19.33 -8.09 23.39
N LYS A 21 19.53 -6.77 23.24
CA LYS A 21 19.14 -5.76 24.24
C LYS A 21 19.42 -4.32 23.80
N ASN A 22 20.58 -4.07 23.17
CA ASN A 22 21.00 -2.70 22.82
C ASN A 22 20.42 -2.18 21.49
N TRP A 23 19.82 -3.06 20.69
CA TRP A 23 19.24 -2.70 19.39
C TRP A 23 17.83 -2.12 19.50
N GLY A 24 17.03 -2.54 20.49
CA GLY A 24 15.68 -2.03 20.68
C GLY A 24 15.66 -0.51 20.84
N ASP A 25 16.54 0.01 21.70
CA ASP A 25 16.68 1.45 21.94
C ASP A 25 17.25 2.19 20.72
N THR A 26 18.15 1.54 19.96
CA THR A 26 18.77 2.13 18.76
C THR A 26 17.78 2.22 17.60
N ILE A 27 16.98 1.18 17.37
CA ILE A 27 15.94 1.13 16.33
C ILE A 27 14.81 2.08 16.70
N ALA A 28 14.32 2.05 17.95
CA ALA A 28 13.30 2.98 18.41
C ALA A 28 13.77 4.44 18.33
N GLY A 29 15.04 4.71 18.67
CA GLY A 29 15.64 6.03 18.53
C GLY A 29 15.75 6.50 17.07
N ALA A 30 16.10 5.61 16.15
CA ALA A 30 16.13 5.92 14.72
C ALA A 30 14.73 6.14 14.14
N GLN A 31 13.75 5.31 14.51
CA GLN A 31 12.35 5.45 14.11
C GLN A 31 11.76 6.77 14.61
N LYS A 32 12.01 7.13 15.88
CA LYS A 32 11.57 8.41 16.44
C LYS A 32 12.11 9.59 15.66
N LYS A 33 13.42 9.60 15.34
CA LYS A 33 14.04 10.65 14.52
C LYS A 33 13.46 10.71 13.11
N LEU A 34 13.14 9.57 12.50
CA LEU A 34 12.49 9.53 11.19
C LEU A 34 11.06 10.06 11.25
N ALA A 35 10.28 9.67 12.26
CA ALA A 35 8.93 10.19 12.48
C ALA A 35 8.91 11.72 12.68
N GLU A 36 9.87 12.27 13.42
CA GLU A 36 10.04 13.72 13.63
C GLU A 36 10.34 14.49 12.33
N THR A 37 10.91 13.82 11.32
CA THR A 37 11.16 14.42 9.99
C THR A 37 9.99 14.30 9.02
N GLY A 38 8.88 13.69 9.46
CA GLY A 38 7.73 13.39 8.61
C GLY A 38 7.97 12.24 7.62
N PHE A 39 9.04 11.47 7.78
CA PHE A 39 9.30 10.31 6.94
C PHE A 39 8.21 9.25 7.10
N LYS A 40 7.79 8.65 5.98
CA LYS A 40 6.78 7.59 5.92
C LYS A 40 7.24 6.42 5.08
N LEU A 41 6.99 5.21 5.59
CA LEU A 41 7.16 3.96 4.86
C LEU A 41 5.81 3.24 4.74
N ARG A 42 5.37 2.98 3.49
CA ARG A 42 4.10 2.31 3.19
C ARG A 42 4.22 1.43 1.94
N LYS A 43 3.13 0.78 1.56
CA LYS A 43 3.06 -0.09 0.38
C LYS A 43 2.90 0.68 -0.92
N SER A 44 2.08 1.74 -0.93
CA SER A 44 1.72 2.47 -2.15
C SER A 44 1.44 3.95 -1.95
N ILE A 45 1.69 4.76 -2.99
CA ILE A 45 1.31 6.18 -3.07
C ILE A 45 -0.21 6.35 -3.09
N ASN A 46 -0.93 5.36 -3.64
CA ASN A 46 -2.37 5.38 -3.79
C ASN A 46 -3.11 4.77 -2.59
N ASP A 47 -2.43 4.48 -1.49
CA ASP A 47 -3.03 3.87 -0.32
C ASP A 47 -3.68 4.90 0.62
N LYS A 48 -4.98 4.71 0.89
CA LYS A 48 -5.94 5.78 1.22
C LYS A 48 -6.48 5.74 2.64
N THR A 49 -6.22 4.66 3.38
CA THR A 49 -7.00 4.36 4.60
C THR A 49 -6.48 5.04 5.87
N GLY A 50 -5.50 5.94 5.79
CA GLY A 50 -4.87 6.55 6.98
C GLY A 50 -4.10 5.55 7.88
N ALA A 51 -4.38 4.26 7.75
CA ALA A 51 -3.66 3.16 8.38
C ALA A 51 -2.32 2.86 7.69
N GLY A 52 -2.18 3.22 6.40
CA GLY A 52 -1.00 2.96 5.56
C GLY A 52 -0.64 1.48 5.57
N GLU A 53 -1.06 0.73 4.56
CA GLU A 53 -0.60 -0.65 4.37
C GLU A 53 0.93 -0.65 4.44
N PRO A 54 1.50 -1.50 5.29
CA PRO A 54 2.94 -1.52 5.52
C PRO A 54 3.69 -1.89 4.25
N ALA A 55 4.88 -1.34 4.07
CA ALA A 55 5.79 -1.80 3.03
C ALA A 55 6.01 -3.30 3.21
N THR A 56 5.94 -4.06 2.11
CA THR A 56 5.96 -5.52 2.15
C THR A 56 7.14 -6.05 1.38
N PHE A 57 7.88 -6.96 2.00
CA PHE A 57 8.94 -7.75 1.37
C PHE A 57 8.62 -9.23 1.59
N GLY A 58 8.50 -10.01 0.51
CA GLY A 58 8.05 -11.37 0.68
C GLY A 58 8.28 -12.26 -0.52
N THR A 59 7.92 -13.53 -0.32
CA THR A 59 7.82 -14.51 -1.39
C THR A 59 6.37 -14.61 -1.82
N THR A 60 6.15 -14.73 -3.12
CA THR A 60 4.83 -14.78 -3.71
C THR A 60 4.72 -15.99 -4.60
N ARG A 61 3.59 -16.69 -4.49
CA ARG A 61 3.30 -17.84 -5.32
C ARG A 61 2.04 -17.55 -6.12
N SER A 62 2.18 -17.54 -7.44
CA SER A 62 1.03 -17.62 -8.35
C SER A 62 0.58 -19.07 -8.49
N ARG A 63 -0.69 -19.30 -8.84
CA ARG A 63 -1.28 -20.64 -9.00
C ARG A 63 -0.48 -21.56 -9.92
N ASN A 64 0.20 -21.00 -10.93
CA ASN A 64 0.86 -21.75 -12.00
C ASN A 64 2.39 -21.56 -12.06
N ASP A 65 3.01 -20.94 -11.04
CA ASP A 65 4.45 -20.60 -11.09
C ASP A 65 5.24 -21.17 -9.90
N SER A 66 6.52 -21.45 -10.13
CA SER A 66 7.51 -21.68 -9.09
C SER A 66 7.72 -20.38 -8.33
N GLY A 67 7.51 -20.38 -7.02
CA GLY A 67 7.45 -19.15 -6.21
C GLY A 67 8.54 -18.11 -6.50
N SER A 68 8.17 -16.85 -6.34
CA SER A 68 8.92 -15.67 -6.75
C SER A 68 9.12 -14.71 -5.59
N THR A 69 10.01 -13.73 -5.73
CA THR A 69 10.15 -12.65 -4.75
C THR A 69 9.31 -11.45 -5.19
N ALA A 70 8.62 -10.81 -4.24
CA ALA A 70 7.98 -9.53 -4.46
C ALA A 70 8.38 -8.52 -3.39
N ALA A 71 8.44 -7.26 -3.81
CA ALA A 71 8.62 -6.13 -2.92
C ALA A 71 7.67 -5.01 -3.35
N ASP A 72 6.87 -4.52 -2.41
CA ASP A 72 6.00 -3.36 -2.58
C ASP A 72 6.39 -2.32 -1.54
N ILE A 73 7.07 -1.26 -1.99
CA ILE A 73 7.69 -0.28 -1.11
C ILE A 73 7.39 1.12 -1.64
N ALA A 74 6.85 1.98 -0.78
CA ALA A 74 6.69 3.39 -1.02
C ALA A 74 7.27 4.19 0.15
N VAL A 75 8.08 5.19 -0.16
CA VAL A 75 8.71 6.12 0.79
C VAL A 75 8.24 7.53 0.50
N GLY A 76 8.01 8.32 1.53
CA GLY A 76 7.61 9.71 1.36
C GLY A 76 7.98 10.57 2.55
N PHE A 77 7.84 11.89 2.36
CA PHE A 77 7.98 12.87 3.44
C PHE A 77 6.69 13.65 3.53
N GLU A 78 5.97 13.50 4.64
CA GLU A 78 4.73 14.21 4.88
C GLU A 78 5.01 15.43 5.75
N LYS A 79 4.59 16.59 5.26
CA LYS A 79 4.56 17.82 6.05
C LYS A 79 3.13 18.03 6.54
N SER A 80 2.95 18.03 7.86
CA SER A 80 1.71 18.52 8.47
C SER A 80 1.56 20.00 8.17
N LEU A 81 0.42 20.40 7.60
CA LEU A 81 0.07 21.81 7.47
C LEU A 81 -0.53 22.30 8.80
N PRO A 82 -0.53 23.61 9.07
CA PRO A 82 -1.10 24.16 10.30
C PRO A 82 -2.53 23.64 10.52
N GLN A 83 -2.75 23.01 11.67
CA GLN A 83 -4.07 22.55 12.07
C GLN A 83 -4.95 23.77 12.32
N LYS A 84 -6.15 23.73 11.75
CA LYS A 84 -7.27 24.56 12.18
C LYS A 84 -8.38 23.60 12.52
N ASP A 85 -8.87 23.65 13.76
CA ASP A 85 -9.90 22.75 14.29
C ASP A 85 -9.43 21.27 14.40
N GLU A 86 -10.36 20.31 14.53
CA GLU A 86 -10.13 18.85 14.58
C GLU A 86 -9.75 18.24 13.21
N VAL A 87 -9.05 19.03 12.39
CA VAL A 87 -8.74 18.72 11.00
C VAL A 87 -7.23 18.65 10.81
N ASN A 88 -6.80 17.52 10.24
CA ASN A 88 -5.42 17.22 9.89
C ASN A 88 -5.21 17.33 8.39
N HIS A 89 -4.11 17.97 8.01
CA HIS A 89 -3.72 18.13 6.61
C HIS A 89 -2.28 17.66 6.42
N PHE A 90 -2.05 16.82 5.42
CA PHE A 90 -0.73 16.34 5.06
C PHE A 90 -0.49 16.55 3.57
N ILE A 91 0.71 17.02 3.22
CA ILE A 91 1.17 17.05 1.83
C ILE A 91 2.61 16.54 1.78
N GLY A 92 2.94 15.79 0.74
CA GLY A 92 4.27 15.22 0.65
C GLY A 92 4.64 14.68 -0.71
N PRO A 93 5.92 14.79 -1.12
CA PRO A 93 6.44 13.97 -2.20
C PRO A 93 6.52 12.51 -1.76
N MET A 94 6.38 11.63 -2.75
CA MET A 94 6.45 10.20 -2.58
C MET A 94 7.14 9.53 -3.74
N PHE A 95 7.77 8.40 -3.45
CA PHE A 95 8.34 7.47 -4.40
C PHE A 95 7.88 6.06 -4.06
N GLU A 96 7.52 5.28 -5.07
CA GLU A 96 7.04 3.90 -4.96
C GLU A 96 7.79 3.01 -5.93
N TYR A 97 8.04 1.79 -5.48
CA TYR A 97 8.74 0.75 -6.20
C TYR A 97 8.01 -0.57 -5.99
N HIS A 98 7.61 -1.19 -7.11
CA HIS A 98 7.13 -2.56 -7.12
C HIS A 98 8.10 -3.44 -7.87
N ARG A 99 8.44 -4.56 -7.24
CA ARG A 99 9.14 -5.66 -7.88
C ARG A 99 8.30 -6.92 -7.78
N ASN A 100 8.20 -7.63 -8.90
CA ASN A 100 7.65 -8.98 -8.90
C ASN A 100 8.41 -9.81 -9.95
N ASP A 101 8.98 -10.93 -9.53
CA ASP A 101 9.69 -11.79 -10.48
C ASP A 101 8.73 -12.79 -11.18
N ASN A 102 7.42 -12.80 -10.86
CA ASN A 102 6.36 -13.62 -11.51
C ASN A 102 5.88 -13.02 -12.85
N GLY A 103 6.78 -12.58 -13.73
CA GLY A 103 6.36 -12.17 -15.07
C GLY A 103 5.57 -13.29 -15.76
N VAL A 104 4.52 -12.94 -16.50
CA VAL A 104 3.66 -13.85 -17.32
C VAL A 104 4.46 -14.66 -18.38
N ALA A 105 5.78 -14.48 -18.42
CA ALA A 105 6.75 -15.32 -19.11
C ALA A 105 7.89 -15.64 -18.12
N PRO A 106 8.40 -16.89 -18.09
CA PRO A 106 9.35 -17.42 -17.09
C PRO A 106 10.76 -16.76 -17.04
N SER A 107 10.89 -15.47 -17.34
CA SER A 107 12.19 -14.76 -17.37
C SER A 107 12.12 -13.22 -17.25
N LYS A 108 10.95 -12.59 -17.03
CA LYS A 108 10.87 -11.12 -16.96
C LYS A 108 10.57 -10.62 -15.55
N GLU A 109 11.62 -10.19 -14.86
CA GLU A 109 11.53 -9.36 -13.65
C GLU A 109 10.74 -8.08 -13.98
N VAL A 110 9.68 -7.85 -13.21
CA VAL A 110 8.85 -6.65 -13.29
C VAL A 110 9.44 -5.62 -12.33
N LYS A 111 9.75 -4.43 -12.84
CA LYS A 111 10.10 -3.26 -12.02
C LYS A 111 9.22 -2.10 -12.43
N ASN A 112 8.36 -1.68 -11.52
CA ASN A 112 7.54 -0.49 -11.70
C ASN A 112 7.98 0.54 -10.67
N TYR A 113 8.05 1.80 -11.10
CA TYR A 113 8.30 2.91 -10.20
C TYR A 113 7.29 4.01 -10.42
N ALA A 114 6.95 4.69 -9.34
CA ALA A 114 6.10 5.86 -9.37
C ALA A 114 6.71 6.95 -8.49
N ALA A 115 6.58 8.21 -8.91
CA ALA A 115 6.96 9.35 -8.11
C ALA A 115 5.87 10.41 -8.21
N GLY A 116 5.48 10.99 -7.10
CA GLY A 116 4.32 11.88 -7.08
C GLY A 116 4.23 12.75 -5.85
N VAL A 117 3.16 13.53 -5.79
CA VAL A 117 2.74 14.30 -4.62
C VAL A 117 1.40 13.76 -4.18
N VAL A 118 1.25 13.62 -2.86
CA VAL A 118 0.01 13.25 -2.22
C VAL A 118 -0.43 14.37 -1.29
N TYR A 119 -1.74 14.53 -1.19
CA TYR A 119 -2.41 15.38 -0.22
C TYR A 119 -3.47 14.55 0.49
N TYR A 120 -3.49 14.67 1.81
CA TYR A 120 -4.52 14.08 2.64
C TYR A 120 -5.14 15.15 3.54
N TRP A 121 -6.46 15.08 3.64
CA TRP A 121 -7.27 15.78 4.61
C TRP A 121 -7.95 14.74 5.47
N THR A 122 -7.89 14.88 6.78
CA THR A 122 -8.53 13.97 7.71
C THR A 122 -9.29 14.78 8.74
N ALA A 123 -10.58 14.50 8.89
CA ALA A 123 -11.41 15.06 9.94
C ALA A 123 -11.85 13.93 10.86
N ASP A 124 -11.44 14.05 12.12
CA ASP A 124 -11.80 13.09 13.15
C ASP A 124 -13.14 13.51 13.79
N ARG A 125 -14.12 12.61 13.80
CA ARG A 125 -15.39 12.77 14.53
C ARG A 125 -15.47 11.70 15.59
N SER A 126 -16.14 11.96 16.71
CA SER A 126 -16.21 11.07 17.88
C SER A 126 -16.28 9.56 17.64
N THR A 127 -16.95 9.09 16.58
CA THR A 127 -17.14 7.67 16.26
C THR A 127 -16.67 7.27 14.86
N TRP A 128 -16.21 8.21 14.04
CA TRP A 128 -15.75 7.95 12.67
C TRP A 128 -14.84 9.07 12.14
N SER A 129 -13.93 8.75 11.23
CA SER A 129 -13.09 9.75 10.54
C SER A 129 -13.43 9.79 9.06
N GLU A 130 -13.42 11.00 8.51
CA GLU A 130 -13.41 11.25 7.06
C GLU A 130 -11.98 11.45 6.60
N ILE A 131 -11.63 10.84 5.47
CA ILE A 131 -10.34 11.01 4.81
C ILE A 131 -10.60 11.39 3.36
N LEU A 132 -10.11 12.56 2.94
CA LEU A 132 -10.06 12.95 1.54
C LEU A 132 -8.61 12.88 1.08
N GLY A 133 -8.38 12.21 -0.05
CA GLY A 133 -7.03 12.02 -0.61
C GLY A 133 -6.98 12.50 -2.04
N ALA A 134 -5.96 13.27 -2.38
CA ALA A 134 -5.61 13.61 -3.75
C ALA A 134 -4.18 13.17 -4.05
N SER A 135 -3.93 12.60 -5.23
CA SER A 135 -2.58 12.22 -5.66
C SER A 135 -2.35 12.59 -7.12
N LEU A 136 -1.11 12.96 -7.42
CA LEU A 136 -0.59 13.11 -8.77
C LEU A 136 0.76 12.40 -8.83
N ALA A 137 0.88 11.39 -9.67
CA ALA A 137 2.09 10.59 -9.80
C ALA A 137 2.45 10.33 -11.25
N TYR A 138 3.73 10.40 -11.57
CA TYR A 138 4.28 9.84 -12.79
C TYR A 138 4.67 8.38 -12.52
N LYS A 139 4.30 7.48 -13.42
CA LYS A 139 4.55 6.04 -13.35
C LYS A 139 5.34 5.60 -14.58
N ASN A 140 6.26 4.67 -14.38
CA ASN A 140 6.85 3.89 -15.46
C ASN A 140 6.57 2.42 -15.15
N ASP A 141 5.75 1.79 -15.99
CA ASP A 141 5.43 0.38 -15.88
C ASP A 141 6.06 -0.41 -17.03
N ARG A 142 7.14 -1.12 -16.70
CA ARG A 142 7.96 -1.81 -17.70
C ARG A 142 7.31 -3.05 -18.28
N ILE A 143 6.17 -3.50 -17.75
CA ILE A 143 5.54 -4.73 -18.22
C ILE A 143 4.59 -4.45 -19.38
N LYS A 144 3.77 -3.39 -19.29
CA LYS A 144 2.61 -3.28 -20.20
C LYS A 144 2.11 -1.86 -20.49
N ASN A 145 2.38 -0.85 -19.67
CA ASN A 145 2.00 0.55 -19.93
C ASN A 145 3.24 1.36 -19.72
N GLY A 146 3.79 2.03 -20.71
CA GLY A 146 5.06 2.72 -20.55
C GLY A 146 5.11 3.79 -19.49
N GLU A 147 5.34 5.00 -19.94
CA GLU A 147 5.47 6.14 -19.07
C GLU A 147 4.16 6.91 -19.07
N GLY A 148 3.73 7.34 -17.89
CA GLY A 148 2.39 7.90 -17.75
C GLY A 148 2.19 8.73 -16.50
N VAL A 149 1.13 9.52 -16.49
CA VAL A 149 0.70 10.33 -15.36
C VAL A 149 -0.62 9.79 -14.85
N THR A 150 -0.70 9.55 -13.55
CA THR A 150 -1.92 9.19 -12.83
C THR A 150 -2.31 10.34 -11.90
N ALA A 151 -3.57 10.77 -11.98
CA ALA A 151 -4.19 11.64 -11.00
C ALA A 151 -5.36 10.91 -10.33
N SER A 152 -5.55 11.09 -9.02
CA SER A 152 -6.66 10.50 -8.28
C SER A 152 -7.22 11.50 -7.27
N LEU A 153 -8.54 11.48 -7.11
CA LEU A 153 -9.25 12.10 -5.99
C LEU A 153 -10.08 11.02 -5.30
N SER A 154 -10.07 11.00 -3.98
CA SER A 154 -10.70 9.95 -3.19
C SER A 154 -11.31 10.46 -1.90
N GLY A 155 -12.34 9.76 -1.44
CA GLY A 155 -12.94 9.94 -0.13
C GLY A 155 -13.16 8.58 0.52
N THR A 156 -12.81 8.48 1.79
CA THR A 156 -12.94 7.30 2.62
C THR A 156 -13.56 7.71 3.94
N VAL A 157 -14.47 6.89 4.45
CA VAL A 157 -14.96 7.00 5.82
C VAL A 157 -14.43 5.80 6.59
N GLN A 158 -14.14 5.96 7.87
CA GLN A 158 -13.78 4.82 8.72
C GLN A 158 -14.43 5.01 10.08
N ASN A 159 -14.88 3.94 10.73
CA ASN A 159 -15.27 4.04 12.13
C ASN A 159 -14.02 4.26 13.01
N GLN A 160 -14.15 5.06 14.08
CA GLN A 160 -13.06 5.37 15.02
C GLN A 160 -12.91 4.38 16.17
N ASP A 161 -13.85 3.44 16.35
CA ASP A 161 -13.77 2.37 17.37
C ASP A 161 -12.62 1.36 17.15
N ILE A 162 -11.72 1.75 16.28
CA ILE A 162 -10.52 1.08 15.87
C ILE A 162 -9.43 1.44 16.89
N PHE A 163 -9.34 0.64 17.94
CA PHE A 163 -8.13 0.44 18.75
C PHE A 163 -6.94 -0.11 17.90
N LEU A 164 -6.81 0.23 16.61
CA LEU A 164 -5.72 -0.22 15.73
C LEU A 164 -4.58 0.79 15.63
N ASN A 165 -4.82 2.08 15.92
CA ASN A 165 -3.76 3.09 15.98
C ASN A 165 -2.88 2.96 17.23
N HIS A 166 -3.38 2.25 18.23
CA HIS A 166 -2.58 1.76 19.33
C HIS A 166 -2.53 0.25 19.14
N VAL A 167 -1.38 -0.30 18.78
CA VAL A 167 -1.11 -1.66 19.24
C VAL A 167 -0.80 -1.51 20.72
N PRO A 168 -1.70 -1.98 21.62
CA PRO A 168 -1.14 -2.63 22.79
C PRO A 168 -1.96 -3.87 23.18
N ILE A 169 -1.22 -4.89 23.64
CA ILE A 169 -1.52 -5.64 24.86
C ILE A 169 -2.97 -6.10 25.00
N ALA A 170 -3.19 -7.40 24.78
CA ALA A 170 -4.33 -8.21 25.24
C ALA A 170 -5.61 -7.43 25.65
N ASN A 171 -6.65 -7.48 24.82
CA ASN A 171 -7.95 -6.89 25.19
C ASN A 171 -8.45 -7.46 26.53
N LYS A 172 -8.99 -6.60 27.41
CA LYS A 172 -9.51 -7.05 28.71
C LYS A 172 -10.68 -8.02 28.52
N PRO A 173 -10.81 -9.06 29.36
CA PRO A 173 -11.99 -9.92 29.37
C PRO A 173 -13.28 -9.09 29.48
N GLY A 174 -14.27 -9.39 28.63
CA GLY A 174 -15.57 -8.71 28.61
C GLY A 174 -15.73 -7.58 27.58
N GLN A 175 -14.66 -7.14 26.90
CA GLN A 175 -14.76 -6.14 25.83
C GLN A 175 -15.07 -6.78 24.46
N PRO A 176 -15.86 -6.14 23.57
CA PRO A 176 -16.03 -6.62 22.20
C PRO A 176 -14.67 -6.73 21.49
N PHE A 177 -14.52 -7.69 20.57
CA PHE A 177 -13.28 -7.78 19.79
C PHE A 177 -13.14 -6.52 18.91
N PRO A 178 -11.95 -5.92 18.79
CA PRO A 178 -11.76 -4.74 17.96
C PRO A 178 -11.96 -5.06 16.49
N TRP A 179 -12.77 -4.25 15.81
CA TRP A 179 -12.97 -4.32 14.37
C TRP A 179 -13.25 -2.94 13.78
N GLY A 180 -13.03 -2.81 12.49
CA GLY A 180 -13.24 -1.59 11.75
C GLY A 180 -13.60 -1.83 10.29
N TRP A 181 -14.23 -0.84 9.67
CA TRP A 181 -14.61 -0.86 8.27
C TRP A 181 -14.20 0.44 7.59
N PHE A 182 -13.85 0.34 6.31
CA PHE A 182 -13.26 1.41 5.51
C PHE A 182 -13.83 1.34 4.08
N PRO A 183 -14.99 1.96 3.79
CA PRO A 183 -15.44 2.14 2.42
C PRO A 183 -14.76 3.36 1.84
N GLY A 184 -14.29 3.22 0.61
CA GLY A 184 -13.71 4.30 -0.15
C GLY A 184 -14.35 4.41 -1.52
N ILE A 185 -14.35 5.62 -2.04
CA ILE A 185 -14.65 5.91 -3.44
C ILE A 185 -13.55 6.80 -3.99
N ALA A 186 -13.21 6.61 -5.26
CA ALA A 186 -12.24 7.45 -5.93
C ALA A 186 -12.51 7.60 -7.42
N VAL A 187 -12.14 8.74 -7.96
CA VAL A 187 -12.02 8.96 -9.39
C VAL A 187 -10.56 9.02 -9.77
N GLN A 188 -10.19 8.35 -10.85
CA GLN A 188 -8.82 8.28 -11.32
C GLN A 188 -8.76 8.60 -12.81
N ALA A 189 -7.80 9.44 -13.20
CA ALA A 189 -7.41 9.66 -14.58
C ALA A 189 -5.98 9.17 -14.75
N GLU A 190 -5.71 8.43 -15.82
CA GLU A 190 -4.37 7.95 -16.14
C GLU A 190 -4.12 8.15 -17.64
N HIS A 191 -2.98 8.73 -17.96
CA HIS A 191 -2.48 8.90 -19.32
C HIS A 191 -1.19 8.11 -19.44
N GLY A 192 -0.98 7.45 -20.57
CA GLY A 192 0.25 6.68 -20.78
C GLY A 192 0.50 6.29 -22.22
N ASP A 193 1.77 6.03 -22.50
CA ASP A 193 2.25 5.61 -23.82
C ASP A 193 2.60 4.11 -23.79
N ASP A 194 2.20 3.34 -24.80
CA ASP A 194 2.61 1.92 -24.88
C ASP A 194 4.11 1.79 -25.21
N LEU A 195 4.82 0.91 -24.49
CA LEU A 195 6.22 0.57 -24.79
C LEU A 195 6.34 -0.46 -25.91
N GLU A 196 5.32 -1.28 -26.15
CA GLU A 196 5.39 -2.35 -27.14
C GLU A 196 4.58 -2.02 -28.42
N ALA A 197 5.25 -2.22 -29.57
CA ALA A 197 4.80 -2.14 -30.96
C ALA A 197 4.42 -0.77 -31.57
N ASN A 198 3.67 0.13 -30.93
CA ASN A 198 3.09 1.29 -31.66
C ASN A 198 3.24 2.69 -31.04
N LYS A 199 3.85 2.86 -29.86
CA LYS A 199 3.94 4.15 -29.14
C LYS A 199 2.60 4.92 -29.09
N LYS A 200 1.49 4.18 -28.99
CA LYS A 200 0.18 4.79 -28.95
C LYS A 200 0.00 5.42 -27.57
N ARG A 201 -0.33 6.70 -27.56
CA ARG A 201 -0.83 7.38 -26.37
C ARG A 201 -2.25 6.90 -26.11
N GLY A 202 -2.61 6.84 -24.85
CA GLY A 202 -4.00 6.70 -24.47
C GLY A 202 -4.25 7.25 -23.10
N GLU A 203 -5.51 7.21 -22.74
CA GLU A 203 -6.01 7.66 -21.47
C GLU A 203 -7.10 6.72 -20.97
N VAL A 204 -7.32 6.76 -19.67
CA VAL A 204 -8.38 6.02 -19.00
C VAL A 204 -8.88 6.83 -17.84
N TYR A 205 -10.20 6.83 -17.70
CA TYR A 205 -10.89 7.44 -16.59
C TYR A 205 -11.73 6.39 -15.88
N ARG A 206 -11.57 6.32 -14.56
CA ARG A 206 -12.09 5.24 -13.73
C ARG A 206 -12.82 5.78 -12.53
N LEU A 207 -13.91 5.11 -12.19
CA LEU A 207 -14.48 5.15 -10.85
C LEU A 207 -13.99 3.91 -10.10
N LYS A 208 -13.46 4.10 -8.89
CA LYS A 208 -13.00 3.04 -8.00
C LYS A 208 -13.88 3.04 -6.77
N GLY A 209 -14.38 1.87 -6.38
CA GLY A 209 -15.03 1.64 -5.10
C GLY A 209 -14.23 0.61 -4.31
N GLU A 210 -14.06 0.82 -3.03
CA GLU A 210 -13.38 -0.11 -2.14
C GLU A 210 -14.15 -0.28 -0.83
N PHE A 211 -14.05 -1.45 -0.24
CA PHE A 211 -14.53 -1.72 1.10
C PHE A 211 -13.56 -2.68 1.76
N SER A 212 -13.08 -2.31 2.95
CA SER A 212 -12.26 -3.18 3.77
C SER A 212 -12.85 -3.35 5.16
N LEU A 213 -12.76 -4.56 5.70
CA LEU A 213 -13.02 -4.89 7.08
C LEU A 213 -11.69 -5.30 7.73
N VAL A 214 -11.40 -4.79 8.92
CA VAL A 214 -10.24 -5.17 9.71
C VAL A 214 -10.72 -5.67 11.07
N ALA A 215 -10.17 -6.77 11.56
CA ALA A 215 -10.56 -7.34 12.85
C ALA A 215 -9.36 -7.97 13.57
N ARG A 216 -9.38 -7.96 14.90
CA ARG A 216 -8.47 -8.73 15.76
C ARG A 216 -9.25 -9.84 16.46
N PRO A 217 -9.42 -11.00 15.82
CA PRO A 217 -10.36 -12.03 16.29
C PRO A 217 -9.92 -12.72 17.58
N ILE A 218 -8.61 -12.74 17.86
CA ILE A 218 -8.03 -13.37 19.04
C ILE A 218 -7.46 -12.25 19.94
N ARG A 219 -7.95 -12.18 21.18
CA ARG A 219 -7.63 -11.06 22.09
C ARG A 219 -6.18 -11.02 22.53
N GLU A 220 -5.61 -12.19 22.83
CA GLU A 220 -4.29 -12.34 23.46
C GLU A 220 -3.16 -12.49 22.44
N VAL A 221 -3.52 -12.76 21.19
CA VAL A 221 -2.56 -12.96 20.12
C VAL A 221 -2.58 -11.71 19.24
N PRO A 222 -1.42 -11.12 18.91
CA PRO A 222 -1.35 -9.91 18.10
C PRO A 222 -1.61 -10.23 16.62
N ILE A 223 -2.75 -10.86 16.33
CA ILE A 223 -3.21 -11.23 14.99
C ILE A 223 -4.26 -10.23 14.53
N GLN A 224 -4.09 -9.76 13.29
CA GLN A 224 -5.09 -8.98 12.58
C GLN A 224 -5.48 -9.69 11.29
N VAL A 225 -6.77 -9.67 11.00
CA VAL A 225 -7.32 -10.10 9.74
C VAL A 225 -7.87 -8.88 9.03
N THR A 226 -7.47 -8.69 7.78
CA THR A 226 -8.06 -7.67 6.89
C THR A 226 -8.71 -8.39 5.71
N VAL A 227 -9.96 -8.08 5.39
CA VAL A 227 -10.66 -8.55 4.20
C VAL A 227 -11.10 -7.34 3.41
N GLY A 228 -10.83 -7.32 2.10
CA GLY A 228 -11.14 -6.19 1.26
C GLY A 228 -11.63 -6.59 -0.11
N VAL A 229 -12.53 -5.77 -0.65
CA VAL A 229 -12.97 -5.80 -2.04
C VAL A 229 -12.69 -4.44 -2.67
N VAL A 230 -12.20 -4.46 -3.90
CA VAL A 230 -11.96 -3.26 -4.70
C VAL A 230 -12.55 -3.49 -6.08
N GLY A 231 -13.29 -2.52 -6.59
CA GLY A 231 -13.87 -2.53 -7.92
C GLY A 231 -13.47 -1.29 -8.70
N TRP A 232 -13.25 -1.45 -10.01
CA TRP A 232 -13.02 -0.36 -10.94
C TRP A 232 -14.04 -0.42 -12.07
N HIS A 233 -14.63 0.73 -12.40
CA HIS A 233 -15.45 0.94 -13.57
C HIS A 233 -14.75 1.92 -14.50
N ASN A 234 -14.31 1.43 -15.65
CA ASN A 234 -13.63 2.22 -16.68
C ASN A 234 -14.68 2.84 -17.60
N PHE A 235 -15.01 4.12 -17.39
CA PHE A 235 -16.02 4.81 -18.19
C PHE A 235 -15.47 5.39 -19.50
N HIS A 236 -14.16 5.57 -19.59
CA HIS A 236 -13.47 5.93 -20.83
C HIS A 236 -12.11 5.24 -20.88
N LYS A 237 -11.74 4.72 -22.06
CA LYS A 237 -10.45 4.05 -22.33
C LYS A 237 -10.06 4.25 -23.79
N THR A 238 -8.80 4.57 -24.04
CA THR A 238 -8.20 4.64 -25.38
C THR A 238 -6.80 4.05 -25.40
N GLY A 239 -6.30 3.70 -26.58
CA GLY A 239 -4.91 3.29 -26.79
C GLY A 239 -4.53 2.06 -25.95
N PRO A 240 -3.40 2.07 -25.20
CA PRO A 240 -2.96 0.91 -24.41
C PRO A 240 -3.96 0.47 -23.34
N PHE A 241 -4.90 1.34 -22.96
CA PHE A 241 -5.90 1.06 -21.93
C PHE A 241 -7.10 0.27 -22.45
N GLU A 242 -7.32 0.16 -23.76
CA GLU A 242 -8.50 -0.52 -24.34
C GLU A 242 -8.63 -1.98 -23.89
N ARG A 243 -7.50 -2.64 -23.64
CA ARG A 243 -7.40 -4.02 -23.18
C ARG A 243 -7.96 -4.27 -21.77
N TYR A 244 -8.11 -3.25 -20.92
CA TYR A 244 -8.71 -3.46 -19.61
C TYR A 244 -10.20 -3.78 -19.76
N HIS A 245 -10.73 -4.70 -18.96
CA HIS A 245 -12.18 -4.91 -18.93
C HIS A 245 -12.90 -3.64 -18.47
N ARG A 246 -14.17 -3.45 -18.88
CA ARG A 246 -14.97 -2.32 -18.41
C ARG A 246 -15.09 -2.31 -16.89
N ASP A 247 -15.36 -3.49 -16.33
CA ASP A 247 -15.45 -3.72 -14.90
C ASP A 247 -14.33 -4.66 -14.46
N GLN A 248 -13.62 -4.28 -13.39
CA GLN A 248 -12.57 -5.09 -12.79
C GLN A 248 -12.81 -5.19 -11.29
N LYS A 249 -12.45 -6.33 -10.70
CA LYS A 249 -12.61 -6.57 -9.27
C LYS A 249 -11.34 -7.23 -8.74
N LEU A 250 -11.01 -6.89 -7.51
CA LEU A 250 -9.96 -7.48 -6.72
C LEU A 250 -10.54 -7.82 -5.36
N PHE A 251 -10.44 -9.09 -4.99
CA PHE A 251 -10.62 -9.55 -3.64
C PHE A 251 -9.25 -9.70 -2.98
N ARG A 252 -9.16 -9.28 -1.72
CA ARG A 252 -7.95 -9.41 -0.92
C ARG A 252 -8.31 -9.87 0.48
N TRP A 253 -7.51 -10.77 1.03
CA TRP A 253 -7.46 -10.92 2.47
C TRP A 253 -6.02 -10.98 2.95
N THR A 254 -5.84 -10.60 4.20
CA THR A 254 -4.56 -10.51 4.86
C THR A 254 -4.69 -11.08 6.26
N LEU A 255 -3.74 -11.89 6.67
CA LEU A 255 -3.54 -12.35 8.04
C LEU A 255 -2.16 -11.87 8.49
N ASP A 256 -2.11 -10.97 9.47
CA ASP A 256 -0.87 -10.39 9.99
C ASP A 256 -0.67 -10.81 11.45
N TYR A 257 0.54 -11.26 11.77
CA TYR A 257 1.03 -11.45 13.14
C TYR A 257 2.02 -10.34 13.45
N PHE A 258 1.67 -9.46 14.40
CA PHE A 258 2.53 -8.35 14.80
C PHE A 258 3.59 -8.81 15.79
N ILE A 259 4.86 -8.58 15.42
CA ILE A 259 6.01 -8.71 16.32
C ILE A 259 6.04 -7.51 17.26
N ASN A 260 5.73 -6.33 16.73
CA ASN A 260 5.57 -5.08 17.46
C ASN A 260 4.60 -4.16 16.67
N PRO A 261 4.27 -2.94 17.14
CA PRO A 261 3.34 -2.04 16.46
C PRO A 261 3.67 -1.73 15.00
N ASP A 262 4.95 -1.75 14.64
CA ASP A 262 5.49 -1.30 13.36
C ASP A 262 5.92 -2.46 12.44
N VAL A 263 6.06 -3.66 12.99
CA VAL A 263 6.61 -4.82 12.30
C VAL A 263 5.69 -6.03 12.47
N SER A 264 5.30 -6.62 11.34
CA SER A 264 4.52 -7.87 11.30
C SER A 264 5.05 -8.83 10.26
N VAL A 265 4.72 -10.11 10.43
CA VAL A 265 4.82 -11.11 9.37
C VAL A 265 3.41 -11.49 8.96
N GLY A 266 3.17 -11.59 7.67
CA GLY A 266 1.81 -11.74 7.18
C GLY A 266 1.67 -12.57 5.94
N LEU A 267 0.50 -13.17 5.80
CA LEU A 267 0.03 -13.85 4.62
C LEU A 267 -1.00 -12.95 3.94
N THR A 268 -0.78 -12.59 2.69
CA THR A 268 -1.71 -11.79 1.88
C THR A 268 -2.12 -12.60 0.67
N HIS A 269 -3.41 -12.73 0.44
CA HIS A 269 -3.96 -13.37 -0.73
C HIS A 269 -4.71 -12.35 -1.59
N LEU A 270 -4.54 -12.46 -2.90
CA LEU A 270 -5.17 -11.63 -3.90
C LEU A 270 -5.85 -12.53 -4.94
N ASP A 271 -7.11 -12.24 -5.27
CA ASP A 271 -7.83 -12.90 -6.38
C ASP A 271 -8.49 -11.82 -7.24
N GLY A 272 -8.18 -11.82 -8.54
CA GLY A 272 -8.69 -10.84 -9.51
C GLY A 272 -7.61 -9.93 -10.08
N ALA A 273 -8.04 -8.88 -10.79
CA ALA A 273 -7.15 -8.00 -11.54
C ALA A 273 -7.04 -6.63 -10.88
N ASN A 274 -5.81 -6.15 -10.69
CA ASN A 274 -5.54 -4.78 -10.24
C ASN A 274 -4.97 -3.97 -11.41
N PRO A 275 -5.75 -3.03 -12.00
CA PRO A 275 -5.25 -2.20 -13.09
C PRO A 275 -4.15 -1.23 -12.66
N GLU A 276 -4.02 -0.90 -11.37
CA GLU A 276 -3.04 0.08 -10.88
C GLU A 276 -1.61 -0.50 -10.75
N THR A 277 -1.49 -1.82 -10.57
CA THR A 277 -0.22 -2.55 -10.47
C THR A 277 0.02 -3.49 -11.66
N ASN A 278 -0.86 -3.42 -12.67
CA ASN A 278 -0.85 -4.30 -13.85
C ASN A 278 -0.85 -5.80 -13.55
N TYR A 279 -1.39 -6.14 -12.38
CA TYR A 279 -1.62 -7.51 -11.96
C TYR A 279 -2.78 -8.10 -12.77
N LYS A 280 -2.45 -9.01 -13.69
CA LYS A 280 -3.45 -9.74 -14.49
C LYS A 280 -4.04 -10.84 -13.61
N GLY A 281 -5.31 -10.70 -13.24
CA GLY A 281 -6.33 -11.74 -12.97
C GLY A 281 -5.99 -13.01 -12.19
N ASP A 282 -4.78 -13.19 -11.70
CA ASP A 282 -4.27 -14.43 -11.16
C ASP A 282 -4.48 -14.46 -9.64
N ARG A 283 -4.46 -15.66 -9.08
CA ARG A 283 -4.45 -15.84 -7.62
C ARG A 283 -3.03 -15.73 -7.13
N GLN A 284 -2.74 -14.72 -6.30
CA GLN A 284 -1.46 -14.59 -5.61
C GLN A 284 -1.62 -14.93 -4.15
N THR A 285 -0.63 -15.60 -3.59
CA THR A 285 -0.42 -15.59 -2.15
C THR A 285 0.99 -15.13 -1.85
N THR A 286 1.11 -14.10 -1.02
CA THR A 286 2.35 -13.47 -0.58
C THR A 286 2.55 -13.76 0.90
N PHE A 287 3.67 -14.37 1.26
CA PHE A 287 4.13 -14.43 2.63
C PHE A 287 5.30 -13.45 2.77
N GLY A 288 5.23 -12.53 3.74
CA GLY A 288 6.25 -11.50 3.84
C GLY A 288 6.34 -10.78 5.16
N LEU A 289 7.47 -10.12 5.32
CA LEU A 289 7.72 -9.12 6.35
C LEU A 289 7.05 -7.81 5.94
N LYS A 290 6.39 -7.18 6.91
CA LYS A 290 5.64 -5.94 6.76
C LYS A 290 6.17 -4.92 7.75
N VAL A 291 6.53 -3.75 7.25
CA VAL A 291 7.14 -2.67 8.04
C VAL A 291 6.39 -1.36 7.82
N LYS A 292 6.07 -0.67 8.92
CA LYS A 292 5.46 0.66 8.97
C LYS A 292 6.39 1.63 9.72
N ILE A 293 6.50 2.85 9.22
CA ILE A 293 7.21 3.98 9.86
C ILE A 293 6.39 5.24 9.59
#